data_AF-A0AB33ZT48-F1
#
_entry.id   AF-A0AB33ZT48-F1
#
_cell.length_a   1.000
_cell.length_b   1.000
_cell.length_c   1.000
_cell.angle_alpha   90.00
_cell.angle_beta   90.00
_cell.angle_gamma   90.00
#
_symmetry.space_group_name_H-M   'P 1'
#
loop_
_entity.id
_entity.type
_entity.pdbx_description
1 polymer ?
#
loop_
_entity_poly.entity_id
_entity_poly.type
_entity_poly.pdbx_seq_one_letter_code
_entity_poly.pdbx_strand_id
1 'polypeptide(L)'
;MIVITLSKTPNSLRGDLTKWCQEIQTGVYVGNLNAKVRELLWERIEKNIGGGEATMVYNTNNELGYTFRTNRKDKRVVDFDGIPFLMHINKPSDVVLGFSNAAKFHKVHRVSSSAKKIENQNELQNFVAIDLETTGLNSEKDRIISIAAVKYIKKNDPEVFYRLIKDIPEVPEHISKLTGLTTKKLRDSGVSLRDALIEFKKFVGSRLIVGYNLPFDMSFLENSIKKESLNSLENRAKDILPIVKRKNKFLEDYHLDTVLKKYDIENENPHHADSDAKSTWYLTKKLIEIKSLII
;
A
#
# COMPACT_ATOMS: atom_id res chain seq x y z
N MET A 1 -14.80 42.42 -12.44
CA MET A 1 -13.84 41.63 -13.24
C MET A 1 -14.52 40.36 -13.73
N ILE A 2 -14.12 39.87 -14.90
CA ILE A 2 -14.55 38.57 -15.44
C ILE A 2 -13.34 37.76 -15.91
N VAL A 3 -13.45 36.43 -15.86
CA VAL A 3 -12.49 35.49 -16.43
C VAL A 3 -13.26 34.48 -17.27
N ILE A 4 -12.86 34.26 -18.52
CA ILE A 4 -13.51 33.33 -19.44
C ILE A 4 -12.49 32.27 -19.84
N THR A 5 -12.85 30.99 -19.69
CA THR A 5 -12.09 29.87 -20.22
C THR A 5 -12.82 29.23 -21.39
N LEU A 6 -12.13 29.01 -22.51
CA LEU A 6 -12.64 28.38 -23.72
C LEU A 6 -11.87 27.09 -24.04
N SER A 7 -12.58 26.04 -24.45
CA SER A 7 -12.03 24.76 -24.92
C SER A 7 -12.74 24.31 -26.19
N LYS A 8 -12.01 23.78 -27.17
CA LYS A 8 -12.54 23.29 -28.45
C LYS A 8 -13.45 24.30 -29.20
N THR A 9 -13.11 25.58 -29.14
CA THR A 9 -13.89 26.67 -29.74
C THR A 9 -13.30 27.14 -31.08
N PRO A 10 -14.11 27.68 -32.01
CA PRO A 10 -13.63 28.27 -33.25
C PRO A 10 -12.69 29.47 -33.04
N ASN A 11 -11.71 29.65 -33.94
CA ASN A 11 -10.79 30.80 -33.90
C ASN A 11 -11.52 32.15 -34.05
N SER A 12 -12.65 32.18 -34.75
CA SER A 12 -13.48 33.38 -34.90
C SER A 12 -14.01 33.88 -33.55
N LEU A 13 -14.44 32.98 -32.66
CA LEU A 13 -14.89 33.33 -31.31
C LEU A 13 -13.73 33.84 -30.45
N ARG A 14 -12.56 33.20 -30.54
CA ARG A 14 -11.35 33.65 -29.83
C ARG A 14 -10.98 35.08 -30.22
N GLY A 15 -10.89 35.36 -31.52
CA GLY A 15 -10.61 36.70 -32.03
C GLY A 15 -11.72 37.73 -31.78
N ASP A 16 -12.94 37.29 -31.52
CA ASP A 16 -14.04 38.19 -31.16
C ASP A 16 -14.00 38.58 -29.68
N LEU A 17 -13.57 37.67 -28.79
CA LEU A 17 -13.39 37.96 -27.37
C LEU A 17 -12.26 38.96 -27.09
N THR A 18 -11.21 38.99 -27.93
CA THR A 18 -10.10 39.93 -27.76
C THR A 18 -10.51 41.41 -27.89
N LYS A 19 -11.70 41.69 -28.44
CA LYS A 19 -12.28 43.05 -28.48
C LYS A 19 -12.70 43.57 -27.11
N TRP A 20 -12.95 42.68 -26.15
CA TRP A 20 -13.50 43.01 -24.84
C TRP A 20 -12.61 42.57 -23.68
N CYS A 21 -11.78 41.54 -23.90
CA CYS A 21 -10.96 40.90 -22.89
C CYS A 21 -9.53 40.68 -23.40
N GLN A 22 -8.56 40.68 -22.50
CA GLN A 22 -7.18 40.30 -22.81
C GLN A 22 -7.02 38.78 -22.67
N GLU A 23 -6.44 38.13 -23.68
CA GLU A 23 -6.02 36.73 -23.57
C GLU A 23 -4.70 36.65 -22.80
N ILE A 24 -4.71 36.02 -21.62
CA ILE A 24 -3.53 35.89 -20.75
C ILE A 24 -2.84 34.53 -20.89
N GLN A 25 -3.57 33.53 -21.37
CA GLN A 25 -3.11 32.18 -21.70
C GLN A 25 -4.05 31.64 -22.78
N THR A 26 -3.60 30.68 -23.58
CA THR A 26 -4.42 30.04 -24.62
C THR A 26 -5.79 29.63 -24.09
N GLY A 27 -6.84 30.30 -24.59
CA GLY A 27 -8.22 30.05 -24.19
C GLY A 27 -8.63 30.65 -22.84
N VAL A 28 -7.83 31.49 -22.20
CA VAL A 28 -8.13 32.19 -20.93
C VAL A 28 -8.13 33.70 -21.17
N TYR A 29 -9.30 34.31 -21.01
CA TYR A 29 -9.54 35.73 -21.25
C TYR A 29 -9.92 36.44 -19.95
N VAL A 30 -9.34 37.61 -19.70
CA VAL A 30 -9.65 38.44 -18.53
C VAL A 30 -10.14 39.80 -18.99
N GLY A 31 -11.22 40.29 -18.39
CA GLY A 31 -11.80 41.59 -18.74
C GLY A 31 -12.49 42.27 -17.56
N ASN A 32 -12.79 43.55 -17.71
CA ASN A 32 -13.57 44.29 -16.73
C ASN A 32 -14.81 44.90 -17.40
N LEU A 33 -15.94 44.20 -17.29
CA LEU A 33 -17.20 44.55 -17.94
C LEU A 33 -18.29 44.78 -16.90
N ASN A 34 -19.22 45.69 -17.19
CA ASN A 34 -20.42 45.85 -16.38
C ASN A 34 -21.38 44.65 -16.58
N ALA A 35 -22.36 44.51 -15.70
CA ALA A 35 -23.29 43.37 -15.72
C ALA A 35 -23.99 43.21 -17.08
N LYS A 36 -24.49 44.29 -17.68
CA LYS A 36 -25.22 44.23 -18.96
C LYS A 36 -24.32 43.74 -20.12
N VAL A 37 -23.10 44.27 -20.22
CA VAL A 37 -22.14 43.86 -21.26
C VAL A 37 -21.69 42.42 -21.04
N ARG A 38 -21.50 42.00 -19.79
CA ARG A 38 -21.20 40.61 -19.44
C ARG A 38 -22.29 39.64 -19.91
N GLU A 39 -23.56 39.95 -19.65
CA GLU A 39 -24.69 39.10 -20.09
C GLU A 39 -24.72 38.96 -21.62
N LEU A 40 -24.61 40.07 -22.34
CA LEU A 40 -24.58 40.06 -23.82
C LEU A 40 -23.37 39.31 -24.37
N LEU A 41 -22.21 39.42 -23.70
CA LEU A 41 -21.02 38.68 -24.08
C LEU A 41 -21.22 37.17 -23.87
N TRP A 42 -21.87 36.75 -22.79
CA TRP A 42 -22.20 35.36 -22.52
C TRP A 42 -23.13 34.77 -23.60
N GLU A 43 -24.23 35.46 -23.93
CA GLU A 43 -25.14 35.06 -25.01
C GLU A 43 -24.39 34.92 -26.35
N ARG A 44 -23.47 35.85 -26.62
CA ARG A 44 -22.65 35.82 -27.83
C ARG A 44 -21.68 34.65 -27.85
N ILE A 45 -21.10 34.28 -26.71
CA ILE A 45 -20.29 33.07 -26.57
C ILE A 45 -21.16 31.86 -26.88
N GLU A 46 -22.30 31.70 -26.22
CA GLU A 46 -23.20 30.55 -26.42
C GLU A 46 -23.65 30.40 -27.88
N LYS A 47 -23.93 31.50 -28.57
CA LYS A 47 -24.32 31.49 -29.98
C LYS A 47 -23.20 31.04 -30.93
N ASN A 48 -21.94 31.36 -30.62
CA ASN A 48 -20.81 31.18 -31.53
C ASN A 48 -19.84 30.06 -31.10
N ILE A 49 -20.11 29.38 -29.99
CA ILE A 49 -19.21 28.36 -29.45
C ILE A 49 -19.18 27.05 -30.24
N GLY A 50 -20.24 26.77 -31.01
CA GLY A 50 -20.39 25.53 -31.76
C GLY A 50 -20.40 24.31 -30.83
N GLY A 51 -19.44 23.40 -31.02
CA GLY A 51 -19.27 22.19 -30.19
C GLY A 51 -18.33 22.37 -28.99
N GLY A 52 -17.82 23.58 -28.74
CA GLY A 52 -16.87 23.85 -27.67
C GLY A 52 -17.48 24.05 -26.28
N GLU A 53 -16.61 24.25 -25.31
CA GLU A 53 -16.96 24.49 -23.90
C GLU A 53 -16.43 25.87 -23.46
N ALA A 54 -17.25 26.59 -22.72
CA ALA A 54 -16.95 27.88 -22.11
C ALA A 54 -17.36 27.87 -20.64
N THR A 55 -16.54 28.54 -19.82
CA THR A 55 -16.90 28.89 -18.45
C THR A 55 -16.54 30.35 -18.22
N MET A 56 -17.47 31.15 -17.69
CA MET A 56 -17.26 32.54 -17.35
C MET A 56 -17.41 32.71 -15.84
N VAL A 57 -16.37 33.20 -15.18
CA VAL A 57 -16.34 33.59 -13.77
C VAL A 57 -16.52 35.11 -13.69
N TYR A 58 -17.33 35.58 -12.74
CA TYR A 58 -17.55 37.01 -12.52
C TYR A 58 -17.85 37.33 -11.05
N ASN A 59 -17.53 38.55 -10.64
CA ASN A 59 -17.81 39.01 -9.28
C ASN A 59 -19.31 39.01 -8.96
N THR A 60 -19.65 38.56 -7.75
CA THR A 60 -21.01 38.61 -7.19
C THR A 60 -20.91 38.84 -5.68
N ASN A 61 -22.01 39.24 -5.05
CA ASN A 61 -22.07 39.44 -3.61
C ASN A 61 -22.48 38.14 -2.89
N ASN A 62 -21.54 37.20 -2.76
CA ASN A 62 -21.65 35.96 -1.97
C ASN A 62 -20.36 35.73 -1.17
N GLU A 63 -20.30 34.68 -0.34
CA GLU A 63 -19.14 34.39 0.52
C GLU A 63 -17.82 34.24 -0.25
N LEU A 64 -17.86 33.73 -1.48
CA LEU A 64 -16.68 33.57 -2.32
C LEU A 64 -16.30 34.85 -3.09
N GLY A 65 -17.16 35.85 -3.13
CA GLY A 65 -16.99 37.07 -3.93
C GLY A 65 -17.09 36.86 -5.45
N TYR A 66 -17.46 35.66 -5.90
CA TYR A 66 -17.63 35.33 -7.31
C TYR A 66 -18.66 34.21 -7.53
N THR A 67 -19.17 34.16 -8.75
CA THR A 67 -19.92 33.01 -9.28
C THR A 67 -19.47 32.73 -10.70
N PHE A 68 -19.98 31.66 -11.30
CA PHE A 68 -19.61 31.27 -12.64
C PHE A 68 -20.76 30.62 -13.41
N ARG A 69 -20.67 30.70 -14.74
CA ARG A 69 -21.57 30.03 -15.69
C ARG A 69 -20.77 29.12 -16.59
N THR A 70 -21.39 28.04 -17.04
CA THR A 70 -20.76 27.07 -17.92
C THR A 70 -21.77 26.51 -18.91
N ASN A 71 -21.36 26.29 -20.16
CA ASN A 71 -22.20 25.62 -21.18
C ASN A 71 -21.89 24.11 -21.28
N ARG A 72 -21.07 23.57 -20.37
CA ARG A 72 -20.64 22.17 -20.37
C ARG A 72 -21.86 21.25 -20.22
N LYS A 73 -21.99 20.28 -21.12
CA LYS A 73 -23.18 19.40 -21.18
C LYS A 73 -23.19 18.32 -20.09
N ASP A 74 -22.02 18.00 -19.55
CA ASP A 74 -21.81 17.00 -18.49
C ASP A 74 -21.84 17.61 -17.09
N LYS A 75 -21.99 18.94 -16.96
CA LYS A 75 -21.93 19.64 -15.68
C LYS A 75 -23.05 20.66 -15.54
N ARG A 76 -23.47 20.91 -14.29
CA ARG A 76 -24.43 21.95 -13.94
C ARG A 76 -23.90 22.74 -12.76
N VAL A 77 -24.04 24.06 -12.83
CA VAL A 77 -23.79 24.92 -11.67
C VAL A 77 -25.01 24.83 -10.74
N VAL A 78 -24.77 24.48 -9.48
CA VAL A 78 -25.81 24.34 -8.45
C VAL A 78 -25.40 25.24 -7.28
N ASP A 79 -26.34 26.04 -6.80
CA ASP A 79 -26.15 26.85 -5.60
C ASP A 79 -26.46 25.99 -4.36
N PHE A 80 -25.54 25.99 -3.39
CA PHE A 80 -25.75 25.38 -2.08
C PHE A 80 -25.34 26.39 -1.02
N ASP A 81 -26.34 26.97 -0.35
CA ASP A 81 -26.15 27.95 0.72
C ASP A 81 -25.33 29.20 0.30
N GLY A 82 -25.57 29.70 -0.92
CA GLY A 82 -24.85 30.86 -1.46
C GLY A 82 -23.50 30.53 -2.11
N ILE A 83 -23.06 29.27 -2.04
CA ILE A 83 -21.82 28.77 -2.63
C ILE A 83 -22.11 28.07 -3.96
N PRO A 84 -21.54 28.54 -5.10
CA PRO A 84 -21.71 27.89 -6.38
C PRO A 84 -20.85 26.63 -6.52
N PHE A 85 -21.48 25.47 -6.64
CA PHE A 85 -20.84 24.17 -6.91
C PHE A 85 -21.00 23.73 -8.36
N LEU A 86 -20.08 22.89 -8.84
CA LEU A 86 -20.12 22.27 -10.16
C LEU A 86 -20.48 20.78 -10.06
N MET A 87 -21.76 20.46 -10.28
CA MET A 87 -22.29 19.09 -10.21
C MET A 87 -22.12 18.35 -11.54
N HIS A 88 -21.76 17.07 -11.50
CA HIS A 88 -21.73 16.19 -12.67
C HIS A 88 -23.14 15.68 -13.02
N ILE A 89 -23.58 15.89 -14.26
CA ILE A 89 -24.85 15.38 -14.79
C ILE A 89 -24.62 13.96 -15.31
N ASN A 90 -24.92 12.96 -14.49
CA ASN A 90 -25.05 11.60 -14.98
C ASN A 90 -26.31 11.51 -15.85
N LYS A 91 -26.17 11.47 -17.18
CA LYS A 91 -27.29 11.02 -18.02
C LYS A 91 -27.49 9.51 -17.78
N PRO A 92 -28.68 9.04 -17.38
CA PRO A 92 -29.00 7.64 -17.57
C PRO A 92 -28.96 7.38 -19.08
N SER A 93 -28.01 6.56 -19.53
CA SER A 93 -27.91 6.21 -20.94
C SER A 93 -29.01 5.21 -21.29
N ASP A 94 -29.82 5.53 -22.31
CA ASP A 94 -30.67 4.55 -22.98
C ASP A 94 -29.82 3.32 -23.35
N VAL A 95 -30.31 2.15 -22.96
CA VAL A 95 -29.64 0.87 -23.16
C VAL A 95 -29.64 0.55 -24.65
N VAL A 96 -28.55 0.89 -25.34
CA VAL A 96 -28.27 0.36 -26.68
C VAL A 96 -27.65 -1.03 -26.50
N LEU A 97 -28.41 -2.06 -26.86
CA LEU A 97 -27.98 -3.45 -26.97
C LEU A 97 -26.85 -3.57 -28.02
N GLY A 98 -25.61 -3.46 -27.55
CA GLY A 98 -24.41 -3.67 -28.33
C GLY A 98 -23.20 -3.75 -27.39
N PHE A 99 -22.51 -4.90 -27.40
CA PHE A 99 -21.43 -5.24 -26.47
C PHE A 99 -20.40 -4.11 -26.30
N SER A 100 -20.54 -3.32 -25.24
CA SER A 100 -19.61 -2.22 -24.96
C SER A 100 -18.33 -2.76 -24.34
N ASN A 101 -17.19 -2.10 -24.61
CA ASN A 101 -15.90 -2.41 -24.00
C ASN A 101 -15.98 -2.48 -22.47
N ALA A 102 -16.87 -1.74 -21.82
CA ALA A 102 -17.15 -1.83 -20.38
C ALA A 102 -17.65 -3.22 -19.93
N ALA A 103 -18.44 -3.95 -20.72
CA ALA A 103 -18.89 -5.31 -20.40
C ALA A 103 -17.75 -6.33 -20.60
N LYS A 104 -16.89 -6.13 -21.60
CA LYS A 104 -15.62 -6.87 -21.72
C LYS A 104 -14.69 -6.55 -20.55
N PHE A 105 -14.56 -5.29 -20.15
CA PHE A 105 -13.78 -4.85 -18.99
C PHE A 105 -14.37 -5.29 -17.65
N HIS A 106 -15.69 -5.48 -17.52
CA HIS A 106 -16.35 -6.02 -16.32
C HIS A 106 -16.25 -7.55 -16.25
N LYS A 107 -16.36 -8.27 -17.38
CA LYS A 107 -16.00 -9.70 -17.44
C LYS A 107 -14.52 -9.88 -17.14
N VAL A 108 -13.65 -9.04 -17.71
CA VAL A 108 -12.21 -9.00 -17.40
C VAL A 108 -11.94 -8.53 -15.98
N HIS A 109 -12.74 -7.66 -15.35
CA HIS A 109 -12.60 -7.27 -13.93
C HIS A 109 -13.14 -8.31 -12.96
N ARG A 110 -14.17 -9.09 -13.29
CA ARG A 110 -14.57 -10.26 -12.48
C ARG A 110 -13.59 -11.42 -12.62
N VAL A 111 -13.04 -11.61 -13.82
CA VAL A 111 -11.97 -12.58 -14.08
C VAL A 111 -10.64 -12.09 -13.51
N SER A 112 -10.33 -10.79 -13.50
CA SER A 112 -9.08 -10.21 -12.96
C SER A 112 -9.14 -9.87 -11.48
N SER A 113 -10.32 -9.71 -10.87
CA SER A 113 -10.44 -9.69 -9.40
C SER A 113 -10.38 -11.09 -8.84
N SER A 114 -10.94 -12.09 -9.53
CA SER A 114 -10.73 -13.51 -9.20
C SER A 114 -9.28 -13.93 -9.47
N ALA A 115 -8.68 -13.56 -10.61
CA ALA A 115 -7.28 -13.82 -10.93
C ALA A 115 -6.31 -13.01 -10.08
N LYS A 116 -6.59 -11.74 -9.71
CA LYS A 116 -5.80 -10.97 -8.71
C LYS A 116 -5.91 -11.57 -7.32
N LYS A 117 -7.10 -12.04 -6.92
CA LYS A 117 -7.28 -12.73 -5.64
C LYS A 117 -6.50 -14.05 -5.65
N ILE A 118 -6.46 -14.75 -6.78
CA ILE A 118 -5.66 -15.97 -6.98
C ILE A 118 -4.15 -15.65 -7.05
N GLU A 119 -3.72 -14.58 -7.72
CA GLU A 119 -2.33 -14.11 -7.80
C GLU A 119 -1.82 -13.63 -6.44
N ASN A 120 -2.55 -12.75 -5.73
CA ASN A 120 -2.21 -12.38 -4.36
C ASN A 120 -2.20 -13.60 -3.44
N GLN A 121 -3.15 -14.54 -3.58
CA GLN A 121 -3.12 -15.79 -2.79
C GLN A 121 -1.93 -16.68 -3.15
N ASN A 122 -1.47 -16.69 -4.40
CA ASN A 122 -0.28 -17.42 -4.81
C ASN A 122 0.99 -16.74 -4.25
N GLU A 123 1.11 -15.41 -4.33
CA GLU A 123 2.22 -14.66 -3.75
C GLU A 123 2.32 -14.84 -2.23
N LEU A 124 1.19 -14.84 -1.52
CA LEU A 124 1.15 -15.09 -0.07
C LEU A 124 1.50 -16.54 0.31
N GLN A 125 1.31 -17.50 -0.61
CA GLN A 125 1.71 -18.90 -0.41
C GLN A 125 3.21 -19.16 -0.68
N ASN A 126 3.89 -18.22 -1.34
CA ASN A 126 5.25 -18.40 -1.83
C ASN A 126 6.35 -18.09 -0.81
N PHE A 127 6.01 -17.53 0.35
CA PHE A 127 6.98 -17.19 1.38
C PHE A 127 6.62 -17.72 2.77
N VAL A 128 7.63 -17.75 3.63
CA VAL A 128 7.53 -18.07 5.05
C VAL A 128 8.35 -17.02 5.81
N ALA A 129 7.73 -16.38 6.78
CA ALA A 129 8.43 -15.47 7.68
C ALA A 129 9.07 -16.27 8.81
N ILE A 130 10.29 -15.93 9.20
CA ILE A 130 10.99 -16.59 10.30
C ILE A 130 11.50 -15.55 11.30
N ASP A 131 11.71 -16.03 12.51
CA ASP A 131 12.37 -15.29 13.59
C ASP A 131 12.98 -16.29 14.58
N LEU A 132 14.08 -15.91 15.21
CA LEU A 132 14.80 -16.71 16.19
C LEU A 132 15.04 -15.92 17.48
N GLU A 133 14.93 -16.62 18.61
CA GLU A 133 15.53 -16.14 19.85
C GLU A 133 16.84 -16.88 20.11
N THR A 134 17.85 -16.17 20.62
CA THR A 134 19.19 -16.69 20.86
C THR A 134 19.72 -16.33 22.24
N THR A 135 20.77 -17.00 22.70
CA THR A 135 21.48 -16.65 23.95
C THR A 135 22.35 -15.40 23.84
N GLY A 136 22.54 -14.86 22.64
CA GLY A 136 23.45 -13.76 22.35
C GLY A 136 23.55 -13.47 20.85
N LEU A 137 24.49 -12.60 20.45
CA LEU A 137 24.55 -12.06 19.09
C LEU A 137 25.55 -12.76 18.16
N ASN A 138 26.36 -13.68 18.67
CA ASN A 138 27.43 -14.34 17.91
C ASN A 138 27.03 -15.75 17.49
N SER A 139 26.71 -15.96 16.21
CA SER A 139 26.23 -17.25 15.70
C SER A 139 27.25 -18.41 15.76
N GLU A 140 28.53 -18.14 16.01
CA GLU A 140 29.54 -19.19 16.21
C GLU A 140 29.53 -19.72 17.65
N LYS A 141 29.34 -18.82 18.63
CA LYS A 141 29.48 -19.08 20.07
C LYS A 141 28.13 -19.28 20.77
N ASP A 142 27.15 -18.46 20.41
CA ASP A 142 25.82 -18.44 20.99
C ASP A 142 24.91 -19.52 20.36
N ARG A 143 23.77 -19.76 21.01
CA ARG A 143 22.84 -20.84 20.66
C ARG A 143 21.45 -20.30 20.40
N ILE A 144 20.74 -20.95 19.48
CA ILE A 144 19.31 -20.75 19.26
C ILE A 144 18.54 -21.34 20.45
N ILE A 145 17.65 -20.56 21.06
CA ILE A 145 16.76 -21.01 22.15
C ILE A 145 15.32 -21.21 21.70
N SER A 146 14.89 -20.52 20.63
CA SER A 146 13.61 -20.80 19.97
C SER A 146 13.66 -20.53 18.47
N ILE A 147 12.88 -21.30 17.70
CA ILE A 147 12.74 -21.16 16.25
C ILE A 147 11.26 -20.97 15.94
N ALA A 148 10.93 -19.89 15.23
CA ALA A 148 9.59 -19.67 14.70
C ALA A 148 9.59 -19.57 13.18
N ALA A 149 8.50 -20.04 12.58
CA ALA A 149 8.22 -19.84 11.17
C ALA A 149 6.72 -19.70 10.93
N VAL A 150 6.33 -18.78 10.06
CA VAL A 150 4.93 -18.43 9.81
C VAL A 150 4.68 -18.39 8.31
N LYS A 151 3.71 -19.18 7.83
CA LYS A 151 3.33 -19.24 6.42
C LYS A 151 1.82 -19.15 6.26
N TYR A 152 1.37 -18.77 5.08
CA TYR A 152 -0.05 -18.68 4.77
C TYR A 152 -0.72 -20.05 4.70
N ILE A 153 -1.93 -20.19 5.28
CA ILE A 153 -2.88 -21.26 4.94
C ILE A 153 -4.18 -20.67 4.34
N LYS A 154 -4.97 -21.52 3.66
CA LYS A 154 -6.28 -21.13 3.12
C LYS A 154 -7.14 -20.50 4.23
N LYS A 155 -7.81 -19.38 3.90
CA LYS A 155 -8.66 -18.52 4.77
C LYS A 155 -7.97 -17.36 5.49
N ASN A 156 -6.75 -16.98 5.07
CA ASN A 156 -6.09 -15.74 5.56
C ASN A 156 -5.63 -15.80 7.03
N ASP A 157 -5.54 -17.00 7.59
CA ASP A 157 -4.96 -17.27 8.89
C ASP A 157 -3.56 -17.86 8.66
N PRO A 158 -2.50 -17.39 9.32
CA PRO A 158 -1.18 -17.99 9.17
C PRO A 158 -1.02 -19.27 10.01
N GLU A 159 -0.43 -20.30 9.43
CA GLU A 159 0.06 -21.47 10.17
C GLU A 159 1.40 -21.11 10.82
N VAL A 160 1.53 -21.43 12.11
CA VAL A 160 2.72 -21.12 12.92
C VAL A 160 3.44 -22.41 13.29
N PHE A 161 4.73 -22.47 12.97
CA PHE A 161 5.69 -23.40 13.55
C PHE A 161 6.44 -22.68 14.66
N TYR A 162 6.53 -23.33 15.82
CA TYR A 162 7.30 -22.83 16.95
C TYR A 162 7.92 -23.98 17.73
N ARG A 163 9.22 -23.90 18.00
CA ARG A 163 9.95 -24.88 18.82
C ARG A 163 10.91 -24.19 19.77
N LEU A 164 10.90 -24.66 21.02
CA LEU A 164 11.93 -24.36 22.01
C LEU A 164 13.06 -25.38 21.91
N ILE A 165 14.29 -24.95 22.15
CA ILE A 165 15.47 -25.81 22.10
C ILE A 165 15.92 -26.16 23.51
N LYS A 166 15.99 -27.46 23.84
CA LYS A 166 16.31 -27.93 25.20
C LYS A 166 17.81 -28.00 25.50
N ASP A 167 18.66 -28.09 24.46
CA ASP A 167 20.10 -28.36 24.57
C ASP A 167 20.91 -27.09 24.90
N ILE A 168 20.45 -26.32 25.88
CA ILE A 168 20.96 -25.00 26.24
C ILE A 168 21.51 -25.05 27.67
N PRO A 169 22.84 -24.90 27.86
CA PRO A 169 23.46 -24.96 29.19
C PRO A 169 22.94 -23.88 30.13
N GLU A 170 22.88 -22.64 29.66
CA GLU A 170 22.46 -21.47 30.41
C GLU A 170 21.87 -20.42 29.46
N VAL A 171 20.77 -19.80 29.85
CA VAL A 171 20.22 -18.61 29.19
C VAL A 171 20.61 -17.41 30.06
N PRO A 172 21.35 -16.42 29.53
CA PRO A 172 21.73 -15.24 30.30
C PRO A 172 20.51 -14.51 30.87
N GLU A 173 20.65 -13.96 32.08
CA GLU A 173 19.52 -13.34 32.81
C GLU A 173 18.84 -12.22 32.00
N HIS A 174 19.63 -11.40 31.28
CA HIS A 174 19.09 -10.33 30.45
C HIS A 174 18.26 -10.86 29.27
N ILE A 175 18.67 -11.98 28.64
CA ILE A 175 17.88 -12.66 27.60
C ILE A 175 16.62 -13.27 28.18
N SER A 176 16.71 -13.87 29.38
CA SER A 176 15.55 -14.46 30.04
C SER A 176 14.51 -13.41 30.42
N LYS A 177 14.95 -12.22 30.87
CA LYS A 177 14.08 -11.07 31.13
C LYS A 177 13.43 -10.53 29.85
N LEU A 178 14.16 -10.54 28.74
CA LEU A 178 13.67 -10.05 27.46
C LEU A 178 12.62 -10.98 26.83
N THR A 179 12.89 -12.29 26.84
CA THR A 179 12.12 -13.31 26.08
C THR A 179 11.17 -14.14 26.95
N GLY A 180 11.28 -14.05 28.27
CA GLY A 180 10.57 -14.93 29.20
C GLY A 180 10.99 -16.41 29.14
N LEU A 181 12.08 -16.74 28.44
CA LEU A 181 12.60 -18.10 28.31
C LEU A 181 13.70 -18.36 29.36
N THR A 182 13.48 -19.33 30.24
CA THR A 182 14.47 -19.78 31.22
C THR A 182 15.06 -21.12 30.79
N THR A 183 16.30 -21.41 31.20
CA THR A 183 16.92 -22.73 30.97
C THR A 183 16.02 -23.88 31.46
N LYS A 184 15.31 -23.69 32.58
CA LYS A 184 14.35 -24.67 33.08
C LYS A 184 13.19 -24.90 32.10
N LYS A 185 12.55 -23.83 31.62
CA LYS A 185 11.46 -23.91 30.64
C LYS A 185 11.89 -24.59 29.34
N LEU A 186 13.10 -24.26 28.87
CA LEU A 186 13.69 -24.88 27.68
C LEU A 186 13.92 -26.38 27.87
N ARG A 187 14.41 -26.79 29.04
CA ARG A 187 14.61 -28.21 29.37
C ARG A 187 13.29 -28.98 29.45
N ASP A 188 12.28 -28.38 30.07
CA ASP A 188 11.00 -29.03 30.36
C ASP A 188 10.10 -29.15 29.12
N SER A 189 10.13 -28.16 28.21
CA SER A 189 9.21 -28.08 27.05
C SER A 189 9.89 -28.15 25.68
N GLY A 190 11.22 -28.10 25.62
CA GLY A 190 11.97 -28.03 24.37
C GLY A 190 12.23 -29.38 23.72
N VAL A 191 12.59 -29.33 22.44
CA VAL A 191 13.07 -30.47 21.65
C VAL A 191 14.57 -30.34 21.40
N SER A 192 15.20 -31.38 20.84
CA SER A 192 16.60 -31.27 20.45
C SER A 192 16.76 -30.26 19.31
N LEU A 193 17.93 -29.61 19.22
CA LEU A 193 18.22 -28.68 18.12
C LEU A 193 18.05 -29.36 16.75
N ARG A 194 18.55 -30.60 16.64
CA ARG A 194 18.46 -31.40 15.42
C ARG A 194 17.01 -31.65 14.99
N ASP A 195 16.14 -32.07 15.91
CA ASP A 195 14.74 -32.35 15.61
C ASP A 195 14.00 -31.07 15.19
N ALA A 196 14.23 -29.97 15.92
CA ALA A 196 13.66 -28.66 15.56
C ALA A 196 14.06 -28.22 14.15
N LEU A 197 15.33 -28.38 13.77
CA LEU A 197 15.81 -28.03 12.44
C LEU A 197 15.21 -28.92 11.35
N ILE A 198 15.07 -30.23 11.58
CA ILE A 198 14.42 -31.15 10.63
C ILE A 198 12.96 -30.76 10.41
N GLU A 199 12.22 -30.51 11.49
CA GLU A 199 10.82 -30.09 11.42
C GLU A 199 10.68 -28.71 10.75
N PHE A 200 11.55 -27.76 11.10
CA PHE A 200 11.61 -26.44 10.49
C PHE A 200 11.84 -26.52 8.98
N LYS A 201 12.82 -27.29 8.53
CA LYS A 201 13.10 -27.50 7.09
C LYS A 201 11.89 -28.07 6.37
N LYS A 202 11.21 -29.06 6.98
CA LYS A 202 9.97 -29.63 6.43
C LYS A 202 8.85 -28.58 6.36
N PHE A 203 8.73 -27.73 7.38
CA PHE A 203 7.71 -26.70 7.46
C PHE A 203 7.89 -25.60 6.40
N VAL A 204 9.13 -25.13 6.24
CA VAL A 204 9.55 -24.09 5.27
C VAL A 204 9.40 -24.61 3.84
N GLY A 205 9.85 -25.85 3.56
CA GLY A 205 9.84 -26.43 2.23
C GLY A 205 10.74 -25.64 1.26
N SER A 206 10.28 -25.36 0.05
CA SER A 206 11.02 -24.59 -0.97
C SER A 206 10.63 -23.10 -1.04
N ARG A 207 9.88 -22.59 -0.05
CA ARG A 207 9.38 -21.20 -0.03
C ARG A 207 10.51 -20.18 0.11
N LEU A 208 10.24 -18.95 -0.32
CA LEU A 208 11.10 -17.81 0.01
C LEU A 208 11.08 -17.60 1.53
N ILE A 209 12.26 -17.56 2.15
CA ILE A 209 12.39 -17.15 3.54
C ILE A 209 12.40 -15.62 3.61
N VAL A 210 11.56 -15.06 4.46
CA VAL A 210 11.58 -13.64 4.81
C VAL A 210 11.79 -13.47 6.30
N GLY A 211 12.40 -12.36 6.71
CA GLY A 211 12.62 -12.02 8.11
C GLY A 211 12.94 -10.54 8.24
N TYR A 212 12.97 -10.04 9.47
CA TYR A 212 13.29 -8.65 9.75
C TYR A 212 14.70 -8.59 10.34
N ASN A 213 15.66 -8.00 9.62
CA ASN A 213 17.09 -8.17 9.92
C ASN A 213 17.57 -9.62 9.70
N LEU A 214 17.01 -10.28 8.69
CA LEU A 214 17.18 -11.71 8.36
C LEU A 214 18.64 -12.23 8.29
N PRO A 215 19.67 -11.45 7.90
CA PRO A 215 21.05 -11.95 7.93
C PRO A 215 21.49 -12.49 9.29
N PHE A 216 20.93 -11.95 10.39
CA PHE A 216 21.16 -12.44 11.73
C PHE A 216 20.66 -13.88 11.88
N ASP A 217 19.37 -14.12 11.67
CA ASP A 217 18.73 -15.43 11.81
C ASP A 217 19.35 -16.49 10.89
N MET A 218 19.61 -16.13 9.63
CA MET A 218 20.20 -17.04 8.65
C MET A 218 21.59 -17.51 9.08
N SER A 219 22.41 -16.62 9.67
CA SER A 219 23.73 -17.00 10.16
C SER A 219 23.66 -18.03 11.29
N PHE A 220 22.68 -17.92 12.19
CA PHE A 220 22.44 -18.89 13.26
C PHE A 220 21.92 -20.22 12.72
N LEU A 221 20.97 -20.20 11.76
CA LEU A 221 20.45 -21.40 11.12
C LEU A 221 21.55 -22.17 10.38
N GLU A 222 22.32 -21.49 9.53
CA GLU A 222 23.38 -22.11 8.74
C GLU A 222 24.45 -22.76 9.63
N ASN A 223 24.90 -22.06 10.68
CA ASN A 223 25.86 -22.61 11.63
C ASN A 223 25.30 -23.80 12.41
N SER A 224 24.04 -23.73 12.83
CA SER A 224 23.38 -24.82 13.57
C SER A 224 23.16 -26.05 12.69
N ILE A 225 22.71 -25.87 11.45
CA ILE A 225 22.56 -26.93 10.45
C ILE A 225 23.89 -27.63 10.18
N LYS A 226 24.97 -26.85 10.03
CA LYS A 226 26.32 -27.39 9.82
C LYS A 226 26.80 -28.18 11.05
N LYS A 227 26.62 -27.65 12.27
CA LYS A 227 26.97 -28.33 13.53
C LYS A 227 26.24 -29.66 13.68
N GLU A 228 24.96 -29.72 13.28
CA GLU A 228 24.13 -30.93 13.32
C GLU A 228 24.36 -31.89 12.14
N SER A 229 25.29 -31.58 11.23
CA SER A 229 25.58 -32.36 10.02
C SER A 229 24.32 -32.59 9.15
N LEU A 230 23.47 -31.57 9.07
CA LEU A 230 22.28 -31.56 8.22
C LEU A 230 22.61 -30.89 6.87
N ASN A 231 21.87 -31.24 5.82
CA ASN A 231 21.99 -30.56 4.53
C ASN A 231 21.67 -29.06 4.68
N SER A 232 22.27 -28.20 3.87
CA SER A 232 21.99 -26.76 3.86
C SER A 232 20.52 -26.43 3.55
N LEU A 233 20.13 -25.17 3.83
CA LEU A 233 18.92 -24.57 3.30
C LEU A 233 19.22 -24.07 1.89
N GLU A 234 18.47 -24.54 0.89
CA GLU A 234 18.57 -24.09 -0.50
C GLU A 234 17.57 -22.96 -0.83
N ASN A 235 16.82 -22.52 0.19
CA ASN A 235 15.81 -21.50 0.05
C ASN A 235 16.42 -20.16 -0.35
N ARG A 236 15.73 -19.46 -1.25
CA ARG A 236 15.96 -18.02 -1.42
C ARG A 236 15.59 -17.31 -0.11
N ALA A 237 16.30 -16.24 0.20
CA ALA A 237 16.07 -15.42 1.40
C ALA A 237 15.91 -13.94 1.04
N LYS A 238 15.06 -13.21 1.77
CA LYS A 238 14.83 -11.78 1.54
C LYS A 238 14.57 -11.03 2.85
N ASP A 239 15.46 -10.10 3.16
CA ASP A 239 15.33 -9.24 4.34
C ASP A 239 14.33 -8.10 4.09
N ILE A 240 13.40 -7.91 5.03
CA ILE A 240 12.35 -6.89 5.00
C ILE A 240 12.89 -5.52 5.44
N LEU A 241 13.89 -5.47 6.32
CA LEU A 241 14.40 -4.21 6.88
C LEU A 241 14.87 -3.21 5.79
N PRO A 242 15.67 -3.60 4.77
CA PRO A 242 16.06 -2.69 3.69
C PRO A 242 14.89 -2.19 2.83
N ILE A 243 13.83 -2.98 2.71
CA ILE A 243 12.62 -2.60 1.95
C ILE A 243 11.89 -1.49 2.70
N VAL A 244 11.71 -1.65 4.01
CA VAL A 244 11.09 -0.64 4.86
C VAL A 244 11.91 0.64 4.88
N LYS A 245 13.24 0.55 5.07
CA LYS A 245 14.14 1.73 5.03
C LYS A 245 14.00 2.56 3.75
N ARG A 246 13.85 1.90 2.60
CA ARG A 246 13.65 2.61 1.31
C ARG A 246 12.29 3.29 1.22
N LYS A 247 11.25 2.71 1.82
CA LYS A 247 9.87 3.21 1.75
C LYS A 247 9.58 4.27 2.80
N ASN A 248 10.20 4.18 3.96
CA ASN A 248 9.93 4.99 5.13
C ASN A 248 11.18 5.70 5.62
N LYS A 249 11.77 6.54 4.77
CA LYS A 249 13.10 7.17 4.99
C LYS A 249 13.24 8.00 6.27
N PHE A 250 12.13 8.41 6.89
CA PHE A 250 12.08 9.38 7.99
C PHE A 250 11.40 8.81 9.25
N LEU A 251 11.48 7.49 9.47
CA LEU A 251 11.11 6.93 10.77
C LEU A 251 12.16 7.30 11.82
N GLU A 252 11.71 7.45 13.07
CA GLU A 252 12.56 7.76 14.22
C GLU A 252 13.65 6.70 14.41
N ASP A 253 13.26 5.43 14.34
CA ASP A 253 14.14 4.29 14.22
C ASP A 253 13.54 3.22 13.29
N TYR A 254 14.26 2.11 13.12
CA TYR A 254 13.80 0.97 12.32
C TYR A 254 13.76 -0.30 13.15
N HIS A 255 13.51 -0.19 14.46
CA HIS A 255 13.15 -1.35 15.27
C HIS A 255 11.81 -1.91 14.77
N LEU A 256 11.63 -3.22 14.96
CA LEU A 256 10.45 -3.91 14.45
C LEU A 256 9.16 -3.26 15.00
N ASP A 257 9.12 -2.93 16.29
CA ASP A 257 7.96 -2.32 16.94
C ASP A 257 7.58 -0.95 16.34
N THR A 258 8.56 -0.07 16.09
CA THR A 258 8.35 1.23 15.44
C THR A 258 7.77 1.07 14.04
N VAL A 259 8.29 0.10 13.29
CA VAL A 259 7.80 -0.21 11.94
C VAL A 259 6.40 -0.79 11.99
N LEU A 260 6.11 -1.73 12.88
CA LEU A 260 4.78 -2.34 13.00
C LEU A 260 3.72 -1.29 13.34
N LYS A 261 4.01 -0.36 14.26
CA LYS A 261 3.15 0.80 14.57
C LYS A 261 2.86 1.64 13.33
N LYS A 262 3.86 1.92 12.50
CA LYS A 262 3.68 2.69 11.25
C LYS A 262 2.72 2.00 10.27
N TYR A 263 2.73 0.69 10.24
CA TYR A 263 1.89 -0.11 9.36
C TYR A 263 0.57 -0.54 10.00
N ASP A 264 0.23 -0.09 11.21
CA ASP A 264 -0.98 -0.49 11.93
C ASP A 264 -1.07 -2.03 12.05
N ILE A 265 0.00 -2.61 12.59
CA ILE A 265 0.11 -4.05 12.89
C ILE A 265 0.43 -4.16 14.37
N GLU A 266 -0.38 -4.92 15.10
CA GLU A 266 -0.17 -5.21 16.51
C GLU A 266 0.72 -6.43 16.68
N ASN A 267 1.65 -6.34 17.63
CA ASN A 267 2.48 -7.45 18.09
C ASN A 267 2.12 -7.72 19.56
N GLU A 268 1.39 -8.80 19.80
CA GLU A 268 0.83 -9.11 21.12
C GLU A 268 1.92 -9.42 22.16
N ASN A 269 3.05 -9.97 21.71
CA ASN A 269 4.12 -10.39 22.61
C ASN A 269 5.51 -10.17 21.97
N PRO A 270 6.03 -8.93 21.98
CA PRO A 270 7.36 -8.64 21.44
C PRO A 270 8.47 -9.46 22.10
N HIS A 271 9.54 -9.79 21.36
CA HIS A 271 10.65 -10.63 21.84
C HIS A 271 10.25 -12.09 22.12
N HIS A 272 9.22 -12.53 21.39
CA HIS A 272 8.87 -13.93 21.26
C HIS A 272 8.88 -14.25 19.78
N ALA A 273 9.76 -15.18 19.37
CA ALA A 273 9.96 -15.50 17.97
C ALA A 273 8.67 -15.82 17.20
N ASP A 274 7.69 -16.50 17.82
CA ASP A 274 6.40 -16.79 17.16
C ASP A 274 5.59 -15.52 16.89
N SER A 275 5.58 -14.57 17.82
CA SER A 275 4.89 -13.29 17.69
C SER A 275 5.60 -12.36 16.70
N ASP A 276 6.94 -12.33 16.74
CA ASP A 276 7.77 -11.50 15.86
C ASP A 276 7.76 -12.04 14.42
N ALA A 277 7.82 -13.36 14.22
CA ALA A 277 7.65 -13.99 12.90
C ALA A 277 6.24 -13.74 12.35
N LYS A 278 5.19 -13.81 13.18
CA LYS A 278 3.81 -13.54 12.77
C LYS A 278 3.62 -12.08 12.37
N SER A 279 4.17 -11.15 13.16
CA SER A 279 4.14 -9.71 12.85
C SER A 279 4.90 -9.39 11.57
N THR A 280 6.07 -10.02 11.37
CA THR A 280 6.87 -9.92 10.14
C THR A 280 6.14 -10.49 8.93
N TRP A 281 5.37 -11.56 9.10
CA TRP A 281 4.51 -12.12 8.06
C TRP A 281 3.43 -11.12 7.64
N TYR A 282 2.72 -10.52 8.60
CA TYR A 282 1.71 -9.47 8.32
C TYR A 282 2.32 -8.23 7.67
N LEU A 283 3.50 -7.81 8.11
CA LEU A 283 4.22 -6.68 7.51
C LEU A 283 4.57 -6.98 6.05
N THR A 284 5.11 -8.17 5.78
CA THR A 284 5.42 -8.63 4.42
C THR A 284 4.17 -8.64 3.55
N LYS A 285 3.07 -9.18 4.05
CA LYS A 285 1.76 -9.15 3.38
C LYS A 285 1.32 -7.71 3.05
N LYS A 286 1.34 -6.78 4.01
CA LYS A 286 0.99 -5.37 3.75
C LYS A 286 1.91 -4.76 2.69
N LEU A 287 3.21 -5.04 2.73
CA LEU A 287 4.18 -4.54 1.75
C LEU A 287 3.91 -5.06 0.33
N ILE A 288 3.47 -6.31 0.16
CA ILE A 288 3.03 -6.87 -1.13
C ILE A 288 1.76 -6.16 -1.59
N GLU A 289 0.75 -6.02 -0.71
CA GLU A 289 -0.54 -5.41 -1.04
C GLU A 289 -0.38 -3.95 -1.55
N ILE A 290 0.54 -3.19 -0.97
CA ILE A 290 0.87 -1.82 -1.42
C ILE A 290 1.93 -1.78 -2.55
N LYS A 291 2.25 -2.91 -3.17
CA LYS A 291 3.24 -3.07 -4.26
C LYS A 291 4.63 -2.50 -3.93
N SER A 292 5.01 -2.57 -2.66
CA SER A 292 6.33 -2.18 -2.19
C SER A 292 7.30 -3.35 -2.15
N LEU A 293 6.79 -4.57 -2.34
CA LEU A 293 7.53 -5.81 -2.42
C LEU A 293 6.96 -6.69 -3.55
N ILE A 294 7.84 -7.26 -4.36
CA ILE A 294 7.54 -8.32 -5.33
C ILE A 294 8.33 -9.56 -4.89
N ILE A 295 7.69 -10.73 -4.91
CA ILE A 295 8.19 -11.99 -4.33
C ILE A 295 8.29 -13.06 -5.41
#